data_AF-A0A9P6DJW6-F1
#
_entry.id   AF-A0A9P6DJW6-F1
#
_cell.length_a   1.000
_cell.length_b   1.000
_cell.length_c   1.000
_cell.angle_alpha   90.00
_cell.angle_beta   90.00
_cell.angle_gamma   90.00
#
_symmetry.space_group_name_H-M   'P 1'
#
loop_
_entity.id
_entity.type
_entity.pdbx_description
1 polymer ?
#
loop_
_entity_poly.entity_id
_entity_poly.type
_entity_poly.pdbx_seq_one_letter_code
_entity_poly.pdbx_strand_id
1 'polypeptide(L)'
;MTTVSCSDGPNGLITRFGFQIFSDVPTFPEIGGAGVIPGFNSPSCGTCWALSFNGTMVNVLALDHAATGMFNIALAAMKTLTNGNAIQLGKITANANQVAASACGL
;
A
#
# COMPACT_ATOMS: atom_id res chain seq x y z
N MET A 1 -2.78 11.92 -5.93
CA MET A 1 -3.73 11.20 -5.06
C MET A 1 -5.14 11.12 -5.68
N THR A 2 -5.51 11.95 -6.66
CA THR A 2 -6.84 11.92 -7.31
C THR A 2 -7.07 10.75 -8.29
N THR A 3 -6.02 9.97 -8.59
CA THR A 3 -6.04 8.89 -9.60
C THR A 3 -6.24 7.50 -9.01
N VAL A 4 -6.50 7.39 -7.70
CA VAL A 4 -6.60 6.13 -6.96
C VAL A 4 -7.90 6.09 -6.16
N SER A 5 -8.32 4.90 -5.76
CA SER A 5 -9.57 4.67 -5.02
C SER A 5 -9.63 5.40 -3.68
N CYS A 6 -8.48 5.61 -3.02
CA CYS A 6 -8.40 6.31 -1.74
C CYS A 6 -8.08 7.80 -1.89
N SER A 7 -8.66 8.45 -2.90
CA SER A 7 -8.53 9.88 -3.17
C SER A 7 -9.19 10.73 -2.08
N ASP A 8 -10.42 11.18 -2.30
CA ASP A 8 -11.21 12.01 -1.39
C ASP A 8 -12.38 11.22 -0.76
N GLY A 9 -13.40 11.93 -0.28
CA GLY A 9 -14.48 11.35 0.54
C GLY A 9 -14.08 11.14 1.99
N PRO A 10 -15.02 10.77 2.88
CA PRO A 10 -14.77 10.64 4.32
C PRO A 10 -13.58 9.73 4.70
N ASN A 11 -13.32 8.67 3.93
CA ASN A 11 -12.24 7.72 4.17
C ASN A 11 -10.98 8.01 3.33
N GLY A 12 -11.04 8.95 2.39
CA GLY A 12 -9.96 9.28 1.46
C GLY A 12 -8.75 9.93 2.12
N LEU A 13 -7.58 9.72 1.52
CA LEU A 13 -6.30 10.23 2.04
C LEU A 13 -6.15 11.75 1.83
N ILE A 14 -6.77 12.30 0.78
CA ILE A 14 -6.86 13.76 0.58
C ILE A 14 -7.63 14.38 1.76
N THR A 15 -8.80 13.85 2.08
CA THR A 15 -9.70 14.39 3.12
C THR A 15 -9.11 14.25 4.52
N ARG A 16 -8.55 13.09 4.83
CA ARG A 16 -8.10 12.76 6.20
C ARG A 16 -6.73 13.33 6.54
N PHE A 17 -5.85 13.46 5.56
CA PHE A 17 -4.43 13.80 5.80
C PHE A 17 -3.90 14.91 4.90
N GLY A 18 -4.69 15.40 3.94
CA GLY A 18 -4.27 16.47 3.02
C GLY A 18 -3.31 16.03 1.92
N PHE A 19 -3.07 14.72 1.74
CA PHE A 19 -2.13 14.20 0.74
C PHE A 19 -2.61 14.48 -0.69
N GLN A 20 -1.86 15.28 -1.44
CA GLN A 20 -2.16 15.67 -2.82
C GLN A 20 -1.48 14.74 -3.83
N ILE A 21 -0.26 14.31 -3.53
CA ILE A 21 0.56 13.43 -4.36
C ILE A 21 1.05 12.22 -3.55
N PHE A 22 1.57 11.20 -4.23
CA PHE A 22 1.98 9.96 -3.56
C PHE A 22 3.14 10.18 -2.57
N SER A 23 4.06 11.11 -2.88
CA SER A 23 5.18 11.44 -2.01
C SER A 23 4.81 12.22 -0.75
N ASP A 24 3.54 12.60 -0.58
CA ASP A 24 3.07 13.18 0.68
C ASP A 24 2.84 12.10 1.74
N VAL A 25 2.74 10.83 1.34
CA VAL A 25 2.68 9.69 2.27
C VAL A 25 4.03 9.57 2.98
N PRO A 26 4.08 9.58 4.34
CA PRO A 26 5.34 9.61 5.09
C PRO A 26 6.30 8.46 4.78
N THR A 27 5.76 7.28 4.45
CA THR A 27 6.55 6.09 4.11
C THR A 27 6.75 5.88 2.62
N PHE A 28 6.44 6.87 1.76
CA PHE A 28 6.70 6.75 0.32
C PHE A 28 8.16 6.33 0.06
N PRO A 29 8.44 5.33 -0.80
CA PRO A 29 7.53 4.70 -1.77
C PRO A 29 6.80 3.43 -1.29
N GLU A 30 6.72 3.16 0.01
CA GLU A 30 6.04 1.98 0.58
C GLU A 30 4.50 2.12 0.56
N ILE A 31 3.96 2.15 -0.66
CA ILE A 31 2.54 2.33 -0.98
C ILE A 31 2.06 1.30 -2.01
N GLY A 32 0.76 1.07 -2.07
CA GLY A 32 0.20 0.21 -3.12
C GLY A 32 -1.32 0.07 -3.08
N GLY A 33 -1.82 -0.67 -4.07
CA GLY A 33 -3.17 -1.19 -4.09
C GLY A 33 -3.27 -2.48 -3.28
N ALA A 34 -4.42 -2.70 -2.65
CA ALA A 34 -4.68 -3.88 -1.81
C ALA A 34 -6.06 -4.48 -2.11
N GLY A 35 -6.13 -5.81 -2.09
CA GLY A 35 -7.36 -6.58 -2.33
C GLY A 35 -8.50 -6.34 -1.34
N VAL A 36 -8.22 -5.64 -0.23
CA VAL A 36 -9.22 -5.23 0.78
C VAL A 36 -9.89 -3.89 0.46
N ILE A 37 -9.44 -3.18 -0.58
CA ILE A 37 -10.06 -1.94 -1.05
C ILE A 37 -10.95 -2.30 -2.25
N PRO A 38 -12.29 -2.35 -2.10
CA PRO A 38 -13.19 -2.65 -3.21
C PRO A 38 -13.33 -1.49 -4.21
N GLY A 39 -12.92 -0.26 -3.84
CA GLY A 39 -13.02 0.92 -4.68
C GLY A 39 -13.06 2.22 -3.88
N PHE A 40 -13.67 3.24 -4.49
CA PHE A 40 -13.77 4.60 -3.97
C PHE A 40 -14.27 4.68 -2.53
N ASN A 41 -13.64 5.53 -1.71
CA ASN A 41 -14.04 5.84 -0.34
C ASN A 41 -14.17 4.60 0.58
N SER A 42 -13.41 3.53 0.27
CA SER A 42 -13.37 2.32 1.08
C SER A 42 -12.96 2.62 2.52
N PRO A 43 -13.57 1.97 3.54
CA PRO A 43 -13.09 2.06 4.92
C PRO A 43 -11.68 1.48 5.11
N SER A 44 -11.20 0.65 4.17
CA SER A 44 -9.84 0.10 4.17
C SER A 44 -8.78 1.09 3.66
N CYS A 45 -9.18 2.28 3.22
CA CYS A 45 -8.25 3.32 2.76
C CYS A 45 -7.33 3.80 3.88
N GLY A 46 -6.02 3.79 3.62
CA GLY A 46 -5.00 4.14 4.60
C GLY A 46 -4.75 3.06 5.66
N THR A 47 -5.18 1.82 5.43
CA THR A 47 -4.72 0.69 6.27
C THR A 47 -3.26 0.35 5.97
N CYS A 48 -2.51 -0.04 7.00
CA CYS A 48 -1.11 -0.41 6.87
C CYS A 48 -0.95 -1.94 6.91
N TRP A 49 -0.11 -2.46 6.03
CA TRP A 49 0.08 -3.91 5.85
C TRP A 49 1.56 -4.28 5.89
N ALA A 50 1.92 -5.12 6.85
CA ALA A 50 3.23 -5.77 6.91
C ALA A 50 3.24 -6.92 5.91
N LEU A 51 3.95 -6.74 4.79
CA LEU A 51 4.18 -7.77 3.78
C LEU A 51 5.53 -8.42 4.05
N SER A 52 5.59 -9.75 4.07
CA SER A 52 6.84 -10.49 4.32
C SER A 52 7.10 -11.59 3.31
N PHE A 53 8.37 -11.70 2.89
CA PHE A 53 8.84 -12.67 1.92
C PHE A 53 10.30 -13.03 2.24
N ASN A 54 10.58 -14.33 2.36
CA ASN A 54 11.93 -14.85 2.63
C ASN A 54 12.70 -14.10 3.73
N GLY A 55 12.04 -13.85 4.88
CA GLY A 55 12.63 -13.17 6.03
C GLY A 55 12.75 -11.65 5.91
N THR A 56 12.39 -11.06 4.77
CA THR A 56 12.34 -9.61 4.56
C THR A 56 10.92 -9.11 4.75
N MET A 57 10.75 -7.91 5.31
CA MET A 57 9.45 -7.30 5.59
C MET A 57 9.42 -5.84 5.13
N VAL A 58 8.27 -5.40 4.61
CA VAL A 58 7.96 -4.00 4.32
C VAL A 58 6.56 -3.65 4.83
N ASN A 59 6.37 -2.42 5.29
CA ASN A 59 5.06 -1.91 5.70
C ASN A 59 4.50 -1.04 4.57
N VAL A 60 3.44 -1.50 3.93
CA VAL A 60 2.83 -0.84 2.78
C VAL A 60 1.53 -0.16 3.18
N LEU A 61 1.40 1.13 2.84
CA LEU A 61 0.14 1.84 2.97
C LEU A 61 -0.78 1.52 1.79
N ALA A 62 -1.98 1.01 2.10
CA ALA A 62 -3.00 0.70 1.11
C ALA A 62 -3.75 1.97 0.69
N LEU A 63 -3.65 2.32 -0.60
CA LEU A 63 -4.25 3.55 -1.16
C LEU A 63 -5.01 3.35 -2.47
N ASP A 64 -5.06 2.13 -3.00
CA ASP A 64 -5.85 1.82 -4.18
C ASP A 64 -6.44 0.42 -4.16
N HIS A 65 -7.35 0.16 -5.09
CA HIS A 65 -7.87 -1.17 -5.36
C HIS A 65 -6.78 -2.07 -5.94
N ALA A 66 -6.79 -3.34 -5.53
CA ALA A 66 -6.20 -4.45 -6.25
C ALA A 66 -7.18 -5.63 -6.26
N ALA A 67 -6.91 -6.64 -7.09
CA ALA A 67 -7.72 -7.85 -7.08
C ALA A 67 -7.70 -8.53 -5.71
N THR A 68 -8.80 -9.21 -5.35
CA THR A 68 -8.95 -9.92 -4.07
C THR A 68 -7.77 -10.84 -3.79
N GLY A 69 -7.22 -10.76 -2.57
CA GLY A 69 -6.05 -11.56 -2.17
C GLY A 69 -4.73 -11.11 -2.80
N MET A 70 -4.67 -9.96 -3.46
CA MET A 70 -3.47 -9.42 -4.10
C MET A 70 -3.08 -8.04 -3.57
N PHE A 71 -1.80 -7.72 -3.74
CA PHE A 71 -1.25 -6.38 -3.57
C PHE A 71 -0.51 -5.98 -4.84
N ASN A 72 -0.70 -4.74 -5.28
CA ASN A 72 0.07 -4.12 -6.36
C ASN A 72 0.83 -2.94 -5.75
N ILE A 73 2.11 -3.14 -5.44
CA ILE A 73 2.92 -2.18 -4.68
C ILE A 73 3.93 -1.48 -5.59
N ALA A 74 4.47 -0.35 -5.15
CA ALA A 74 5.52 0.34 -5.90
C ALA A 74 6.72 -0.59 -6.18
N LEU A 75 7.37 -0.45 -7.34
CA LEU A 75 8.53 -1.27 -7.70
C LEU A 75 9.65 -1.16 -6.65
N ALA A 76 9.83 0.02 -6.04
CA ALA A 76 10.81 0.22 -4.97
C ALA A 76 10.47 -0.61 -3.72
N ALA A 77 9.22 -0.58 -3.27
CA ALA A 77 8.73 -1.41 -2.17
C ALA A 77 8.93 -2.91 -2.45
N MET A 78 8.60 -3.35 -3.66
CA MET A 78 8.81 -4.75 -4.06
C MET A 78 10.30 -5.10 -4.13
N LYS A 79 11.18 -4.19 -4.55
CA LYS A 79 12.64 -4.40 -4.51
C LYS A 79 13.12 -4.56 -3.08
N THR A 80 12.67 -3.73 -2.15
CA THR A 80 12.99 -3.90 -0.72
C THR A 80 12.55 -5.28 -0.25
N LEU A 81 11.29 -5.67 -0.50
CA LEU A 81 10.73 -6.95 -0.08
C LEU A 81 11.44 -8.18 -0.69
N THR A 82 12.02 -8.03 -1.89
CA THR A 82 12.63 -9.14 -2.65
C THR A 82 14.15 -9.08 -2.71
N ASN A 83 14.80 -8.25 -1.87
CA ASN A 83 16.25 -8.01 -1.89
C ASN A 83 16.78 -7.67 -3.29
N GLY A 84 16.06 -6.78 -4.00
CA GLY A 84 16.43 -6.25 -5.31
C GLY A 84 15.86 -7.01 -6.52
N ASN A 85 15.22 -8.17 -6.32
CA ASN A 85 14.86 -9.09 -7.40
C ASN A 85 13.46 -8.89 -8.00
N ALA A 86 12.80 -7.75 -7.72
CA ALA A 86 11.39 -7.52 -8.08
C ALA A 86 11.09 -7.73 -9.57
N ILE A 87 11.94 -7.21 -10.47
CA ILE A 87 11.75 -7.33 -11.93
C ILE A 87 11.90 -8.79 -12.38
N GLN A 88 12.89 -9.50 -11.84
CA GLN A 88 13.17 -10.89 -12.21
C GLN A 88 12.06 -11.83 -11.73
N LEU A 89 11.57 -11.61 -10.50
CA LEU A 89 10.51 -12.43 -9.92
C LEU A 89 9.14 -12.10 -10.52
N GLY A 90 8.88 -10.83 -10.82
CA GLY A 90 7.63 -10.32 -11.40
C GLY A 90 6.44 -10.35 -10.44
N LYS A 91 6.14 -11.51 -9.86
CA LYS A 91 5.11 -11.75 -8.85
C LYS A 91 5.64 -12.73 -7.80
N ILE A 92 5.29 -12.52 -6.54
CA ILE A 92 5.62 -13.40 -5.43
C ILE A 92 4.35 -13.74 -4.63
N THR A 93 4.42 -14.82 -3.85
CA THR A 93 3.46 -15.08 -2.77
C THR A 93 4.11 -14.64 -1.46
N ALA A 94 3.55 -13.62 -0.81
CA ALA A 94 4.04 -13.06 0.45
C ALA A 94 2.98 -13.27 1.54
N ASN A 95 3.40 -13.30 2.82
CA ASN A 95 2.44 -13.18 3.92
C ASN A 95 2.06 -11.71 4.09
N ALA A 96 0.79 -11.44 4.35
CA ALA A 96 0.27 -10.10 4.57
C ALA A 96 -0.47 -10.06 5.91
N ASN A 97 -0.04 -9.16 6.80
CA ASN A 97 -0.69 -8.91 8.08
C ASN A 97 -1.05 -7.44 8.19
N GLN A 98 -2.32 -7.13 8.49
CA GLN A 98 -2.71 -5.77 8.81
C GLN A 98 -2.08 -5.36 10.14
N VAL A 99 -1.49 -4.17 10.18
CA VAL A 99 -0.87 -3.60 11.38
C VAL A 99 -1.45 -2.21 11.66
N ALA A 100 -1.08 -1.61 12.79
CA ALA A 100 -1.48 -0.25 13.13
C ALA A 100 -1.03 0.75 12.05
N ALA A 101 -1.88 1.74 11.75
CA ALA A 101 -1.60 2.74 10.71
C ALA A 101 -0.31 3.54 10.98
N SER A 102 0.06 3.69 12.26
CA SER A 102 1.31 4.33 12.69
C SER A 102 2.56 3.63 12.19
N ALA A 103 2.49 2.34 11.85
CA ALA A 103 3.60 1.60 11.23
C ALA A 103 3.86 2.06 9.78
N CYS A 104 2.91 2.78 9.18
CA CYS A 104 3.03 3.48 7.90
C CYS A 104 3.04 5.02 8.07
N GLY A 105 3.29 5.52 9.28
CA GLY A 105 3.42 6.95 9.56
C GLY A 105 2.11 7.75 9.61
N LEU A 106 0.96 7.08 9.75
CA LEU A 106 -0.36 7.72 9.92
C LEU A 106 -0.82 7.80 11.37
#